data_AF-A0A7C4Z6H6-F1
#
_entry.id   AF-A0A7C4Z6H6-F1
#
_cell.length_a   1.000
_cell.length_b   1.000
_cell.length_c   1.000
_cell.angle_alpha   90.00
_cell.angle_beta   90.00
_cell.angle_gamma   90.00
#
_symmetry.space_group_name_H-M   'P 1'
#
loop_
_entity.id
_entity.type
_entity.pdbx_description
1 polymer ?
#
loop_
_entity_poly.entity_id
_entity_poly.type
_entity_poly.pdbx_seq_one_letter_code
_entity_poly.pdbx_strand_id
1 'polypeptide(L)'
;MQAIGATTKQFRIPAVSCTSRRAARWAGLLLLLLAGALYLLTLDDGLRVGELLGGDLITHQYAQVLGRPANAPGYPVYSMLGWLWFRIGRAVLPFFNPTQVLSLFSTLWALASLAVLYMVLLEITDQWPLAWLTAGFYAVTYFFWYYAVTTEQYASAVFQTLLFVLWAFRWQKSR
;
A
#
# COMPACT_ATOMS: atom_id res chain seq x y z
N MET A 1 -21.37 -49.84 31.12
CA MET A 1 -20.65 -48.94 30.20
C MET A 1 -20.90 -47.51 30.64
N GLN A 2 -19.93 -46.90 31.35
CA GLN A 2 -20.00 -45.50 31.81
C GLN A 2 -19.58 -44.57 30.67
N ALA A 3 -20.43 -43.60 30.34
CA ALA A 3 -20.14 -42.56 29.37
C ALA A 3 -19.24 -41.49 30.00
N ILE A 4 -18.04 -41.31 29.45
CA ILE A 4 -17.09 -40.27 29.82
C ILE A 4 -17.59 -38.94 29.21
N GLY A 5 -18.08 -38.05 30.06
CA GLY A 5 -18.48 -36.69 29.67
C GLY A 5 -17.26 -35.83 29.34
N ALA A 6 -17.07 -35.50 28.07
CA ALA A 6 -16.06 -34.56 27.63
C ALA A 6 -16.51 -33.13 27.93
N THR A 7 -15.99 -32.54 29.00
CA THR A 7 -16.10 -31.10 29.30
C THR A 7 -15.34 -30.30 28.25
N THR A 8 -16.03 -29.87 27.20
CA THR A 8 -15.50 -28.92 26.22
C THR A 8 -15.41 -27.55 26.91
N LYS A 9 -14.23 -27.19 27.45
CA LYS A 9 -13.96 -25.81 27.87
C LYS A 9 -14.07 -24.93 26.63
N GLN A 10 -15.20 -24.22 26.50
CA GLN A 10 -15.37 -23.15 25.54
C GLN A 10 -14.28 -22.10 25.79
N PHE A 11 -13.27 -22.09 24.92
CA PHE A 11 -12.27 -21.02 24.88
C PHE A 11 -12.98 -19.75 24.37
N ARG A 12 -13.54 -18.96 25.28
CA ARG A 12 -14.10 -17.65 24.97
C ARG A 12 -12.95 -16.71 24.62
N ILE A 13 -12.76 -16.47 23.33
CA ILE A 13 -11.96 -15.34 22.86
C ILE A 13 -12.61 -14.07 23.44
N PRO A 14 -11.88 -13.26 24.23
CA PRO A 14 -12.45 -12.08 24.86
C PRO A 14 -12.97 -11.13 23.77
N ALA A 15 -14.20 -10.65 23.94
CA ALA A 15 -14.79 -9.69 23.03
C ALA A 15 -13.91 -8.45 22.92
N VAL A 16 -13.47 -8.13 21.70
CA VAL A 16 -12.65 -6.94 21.40
C VAL A 16 -13.41 -5.69 21.86
N SER A 17 -12.89 -5.03 22.90
CA SER A 17 -13.53 -3.87 23.51
C SER A 17 -13.62 -2.69 22.54
N CYS A 18 -14.62 -1.82 22.72
CA CYS A 18 -14.80 -0.62 21.89
C CYS A 18 -13.56 0.29 21.89
N THR A 19 -12.80 0.31 22.98
CA THR A 19 -11.51 1.01 23.14
C THR A 19 -10.43 0.46 22.21
N SER A 20 -10.38 -0.87 22.01
CA SER A 20 -9.43 -1.52 21.11
C SER A 20 -9.64 -1.11 19.65
N ARG A 21 -10.90 -0.97 19.21
CA ARG A 21 -11.21 -0.52 17.84
C ARG A 21 -10.80 0.92 17.57
N ARG A 22 -11.00 1.83 18.54
CA ARG A 22 -10.57 3.23 18.41
C ARG A 22 -9.04 3.33 18.36
N ALA A 23 -8.34 2.60 19.24
CA ALA A 23 -6.89 2.53 19.24
C ALA A 23 -6.34 1.99 17.91
N ALA A 24 -6.92 0.91 17.37
CA ALA A 24 -6.54 0.35 16.08
C ALA A 24 -6.65 1.36 14.93
N ARG A 25 -7.73 2.15 14.88
CA ARG A 25 -7.90 3.19 13.85
C ARG A 25 -6.81 4.27 13.93
N TRP A 26 -6.52 4.76 15.12
CA TRP A 26 -5.47 5.77 15.32
C TRP A 26 -4.08 5.21 15.04
N ALA A 27 -3.81 3.96 15.41
CA ALA A 27 -2.57 3.27 15.09
C ALA A 27 -2.39 3.16 13.56
N GLY A 28 -3.44 2.76 12.84
CA GLY A 28 -3.45 2.75 11.37
C GLY A 28 -3.19 4.13 10.77
N LEU A 29 -3.81 5.19 11.28
CA LEU A 29 -3.56 6.55 10.80
C LEU A 29 -2.12 6.98 11.07
N LEU A 30 -1.60 6.73 12.27
CA LEU A 30 -0.22 7.04 12.64
C LEU A 30 0.78 6.30 11.74
N LEU A 31 0.53 5.02 11.44
CA LEU A 31 1.34 4.24 10.50
C LEU A 31 1.43 4.94 9.13
N LEU A 32 0.29 5.35 8.58
CA LEU A 32 0.23 6.03 7.28
C LEU A 32 0.91 7.39 7.30
N LEU A 33 0.77 8.16 8.39
CA LEU A 33 1.44 9.45 8.55
C LEU A 33 2.97 9.30 8.63
N LEU A 34 3.46 8.32 9.40
CA LEU A 34 4.89 8.06 9.53
C LEU A 34 5.50 7.55 8.22
N ALA A 35 4.84 6.58 7.56
CA ALA A 35 5.27 6.09 6.26
C ALA A 35 5.22 7.20 5.20
N GLY A 36 4.14 7.99 5.18
CA GLY A 36 3.99 9.12 4.28
C GLY A 36 5.09 10.17 4.47
N ALA A 37 5.41 10.53 5.71
CA ALA A 37 6.52 11.44 6.01
C ALA A 37 7.86 10.86 5.53
N LEU A 38 8.15 9.59 5.82
CA LEU A 38 9.36 8.90 5.36
C LEU A 38 9.48 8.93 3.83
N TYR A 39 8.42 8.55 3.12
CA TYR A 39 8.41 8.47 1.66
C TYR A 39 8.52 9.85 1.01
N LEU A 40 7.88 10.89 1.57
CA LEU A 40 8.05 12.26 1.11
C LEU A 40 9.48 12.77 1.29
N LEU A 41 10.13 12.44 2.41
CA LEU A 41 11.51 12.83 2.69
C LEU A 41 12.54 12.08 1.83
N THR A 42 12.15 10.93 1.25
CA THR A 42 13.03 10.07 0.44
C THR A 42 12.52 9.88 -0.98
N LEU A 43 11.65 10.79 -1.41
CA LEU A 43 11.02 10.77 -2.72
C LEU A 43 12.06 10.89 -3.82
N ASP A 44 11.98 10.03 -4.83
CA ASP A 44 12.90 10.08 -5.97
C ASP A 44 12.68 11.37 -6.75
N ASP A 45 13.75 12.14 -6.91
CA ASP A 45 13.72 13.51 -7.41
C ASP A 45 14.49 13.73 -8.71
N GLY A 46 15.05 12.67 -9.28
CA GLY A 46 15.93 12.75 -10.44
C GLY A 46 15.84 11.56 -11.39
N LEU A 47 16.44 11.74 -12.56
CA LEU A 47 16.64 10.64 -13.50
C LEU A 47 17.88 9.85 -13.08
N ARG A 48 17.70 8.57 -12.81
CA ARG A 48 18.81 7.67 -12.49
C ARG A 48 19.50 7.27 -13.77
N VAL A 49 20.73 7.71 -13.97
CA VAL A 49 21.49 7.49 -15.22
C VAL A 49 21.57 6.01 -15.60
N GLY A 50 21.70 5.11 -14.63
CA GLY A 50 21.69 3.66 -14.88
C GLY A 50 20.35 3.12 -15.40
N GLU A 51 19.24 3.71 -14.98
CA GLU A 51 17.88 3.33 -15.42
C GLU A 51 17.55 3.89 -16.82
N LEU A 52 18.31 4.88 -17.30
CA LEU A 52 18.13 5.45 -18.66
C LEU A 52 18.49 4.45 -19.77
N LEU A 53 19.23 3.38 -19.45
CA LEU A 53 19.64 2.35 -20.40
C LEU A 53 18.56 1.28 -20.66
N GLY A 54 17.33 1.50 -20.18
CA GLY A 54 16.19 0.62 -20.43
C GLY A 54 15.49 0.09 -19.18
N GLY A 55 15.60 0.78 -18.04
CA GLY A 55 14.88 0.43 -16.83
C GLY A 55 13.37 0.66 -16.94
N ASP A 56 12.59 -0.06 -16.13
CA ASP A 56 11.13 0.11 -16.06
C ASP A 56 10.75 1.50 -15.55
N LEU A 57 11.55 2.07 -14.65
CA LEU A 57 11.36 3.40 -14.07
C LEU A 57 11.20 4.48 -15.14
N ILE A 58 12.15 4.59 -16.08
CA ILE A 58 12.11 5.62 -17.12
C ILE A 58 10.96 5.37 -18.10
N THR A 59 10.62 4.10 -18.34
CA THR A 59 9.50 3.71 -19.20
C THR A 59 8.18 4.22 -18.61
N HIS A 60 7.97 4.05 -17.31
CA HIS A 60 6.77 4.53 -16.62
C HIS A 60 6.71 6.06 -16.54
N GLN A 61 7.82 6.72 -16.25
CA GLN A 61 7.89 8.19 -16.26
C GLN A 61 7.48 8.75 -17.63
N TYR A 62 8.04 8.21 -18.70
CA TYR A 62 7.74 8.67 -20.06
C TYR A 62 6.29 8.35 -20.47
N ALA A 63 5.80 7.16 -20.14
CA ALA A 63 4.42 6.75 -20.41
C ALA A 63 3.39 7.69 -19.78
N GLN A 64 3.58 8.03 -18.50
CA GLN A 64 2.70 8.92 -17.75
C GLN A 64 2.77 10.37 -18.25
N VAL A 65 3.96 10.89 -18.59
CA VAL A 65 4.07 12.25 -19.12
C VAL A 65 3.36 12.39 -20.48
N LEU A 66 3.51 11.39 -21.36
CA LEU A 66 2.92 11.44 -22.70
C LEU A 66 1.47 10.97 -22.78
N GLY A 67 0.94 10.34 -21.74
CA GLY A 67 -0.40 9.76 -21.79
C GLY A 67 -0.48 8.58 -22.76
N ARG A 68 0.53 7.70 -22.74
CA ARG A 68 0.55 6.45 -23.51
C ARG A 68 0.71 5.24 -22.58
N PRO A 69 0.24 4.05 -22.95
CA PRO A 69 0.60 2.83 -22.23
C PRO A 69 2.13 2.64 -22.20
N ALA A 70 2.63 2.05 -21.11
CA ALA A 70 4.02 1.61 -21.03
C ALA A 70 4.29 0.46 -22.03
N ASN A 71 5.54 -0.01 -22.13
CA ASN A 71 5.85 -1.21 -22.91
C ASN A 71 5.08 -2.43 -22.35
N ALA A 72 4.87 -3.46 -23.17
CA ALA A 72 3.95 -4.58 -22.88
C ALA A 72 4.18 -5.20 -21.48
N PRO A 73 3.10 -5.47 -20.70
CA PRO A 73 1.67 -5.41 -21.06
C PRO A 73 1.04 -3.99 -20.97
N GLY A 74 1.85 -2.96 -20.72
CA GLY A 74 1.50 -1.54 -20.86
C GLY A 74 0.62 -0.92 -19.79
N TYR A 75 0.03 -1.73 -18.91
CA TYR A 75 -0.69 -1.31 -17.70
C TYR A 75 -1.52 -0.04 -17.92
N PRO A 76 -2.51 -0.09 -18.83
CA PRO A 76 -3.15 1.11 -19.35
C PRO A 76 -3.81 1.93 -18.25
N VAL A 77 -4.45 1.28 -17.27
CA VAL A 77 -5.08 1.97 -16.14
C VAL A 77 -4.03 2.72 -15.30
N TYR A 78 -2.92 2.07 -14.92
CA TYR A 78 -1.85 2.71 -14.17
C TYR A 78 -1.24 3.90 -14.94
N SER A 79 -0.97 3.71 -16.23
CA SER A 79 -0.37 4.73 -17.08
C SER A 79 -1.29 5.93 -17.31
N MET A 80 -2.59 5.70 -17.56
CA MET A 80 -3.56 6.78 -17.79
C MET A 80 -3.91 7.53 -16.50
N LEU A 81 -4.03 6.84 -15.36
CA LEU A 81 -4.22 7.50 -14.07
C LEU A 81 -2.96 8.30 -13.68
N GLY A 82 -1.78 7.75 -13.95
CA GLY A 82 -0.51 8.47 -13.74
C GLY A 82 -0.38 9.69 -14.64
N TRP A 83 -0.86 9.64 -15.88
CA TRP A 83 -0.95 10.81 -16.76
C TRP A 83 -1.87 11.88 -16.18
N LEU A 84 -3.09 11.51 -15.78
CA LEU A 84 -4.03 12.46 -15.19
C LEU A 84 -3.44 13.08 -13.91
N TRP A 85 -2.85 12.24 -13.06
CA TRP A 85 -2.12 12.67 -11.86
C TRP A 85 -1.02 13.66 -12.20
N PHE A 86 -0.19 13.37 -13.20
CA PHE A 86 0.89 14.26 -13.62
C PHE A 86 0.33 15.61 -14.09
N ARG A 87 -0.70 15.63 -14.93
CA ARG A 87 -1.31 16.88 -15.43
C ARG A 87 -1.85 17.75 -14.30
N ILE A 88 -2.57 17.15 -13.35
CA ILE A 88 -3.11 17.86 -12.18
C ILE A 88 -1.99 18.28 -11.23
N GLY A 89 -1.07 17.36 -10.93
CA GLY A 89 0.06 17.57 -10.03
C GLY A 89 0.98 18.70 -10.51
N ARG A 90 1.26 18.79 -11.81
CA ARG A 90 2.01 19.92 -12.38
C ARG A 90 1.32 21.27 -12.19
N ALA A 91 -0.01 21.30 -12.08
CA ALA A 91 -0.77 22.52 -11.82
C ALA A 91 -0.85 22.89 -10.33
N VAL A 92 -0.93 21.90 -9.43
CA VAL A 92 -1.21 22.13 -8.00
C VAL A 92 -0.03 21.91 -7.06
N LEU A 93 1.07 21.31 -7.54
CA LEU A 93 2.29 21.03 -6.78
C LEU A 93 3.49 21.78 -7.39
N PRO A 94 3.50 23.12 -7.41
CA PRO A 94 4.51 23.90 -8.13
C PRO A 94 5.93 23.75 -7.55
N PHE A 95 6.04 23.40 -6.28
CA PHE A 95 7.32 23.21 -5.58
C PHE A 95 7.97 21.84 -5.83
N PHE A 96 7.21 20.88 -6.34
CA PHE A 96 7.72 19.56 -6.69
C PHE A 96 8.22 19.59 -8.14
N ASN A 97 9.39 19.00 -8.37
CA ASN A 97 9.89 18.83 -9.73
C ASN A 97 9.07 17.74 -10.48
N PRO A 98 9.16 17.63 -11.82
CA PRO A 98 8.36 16.67 -12.59
C PRO A 98 8.52 15.22 -12.13
N THR A 99 9.75 14.79 -11.83
CA THR A 99 10.04 13.43 -11.35
C THR A 99 9.39 13.16 -10.01
N GLN A 100 9.49 14.11 -9.07
CA GLN A 100 8.84 13.98 -7.78
C GLN A 100 7.31 13.91 -7.91
N VAL A 101 6.70 14.69 -8.80
CA VAL A 101 5.25 14.58 -9.07
C VAL A 101 4.89 13.18 -9.56
N LEU A 102 5.68 12.59 -10.46
CA LEU A 102 5.46 11.22 -10.92
C LEU A 102 5.65 10.19 -9.79
N SER A 103 6.72 10.31 -9.01
CA SER A 103 7.02 9.43 -7.88
C SER A 103 5.96 9.49 -6.78
N LEU A 104 5.35 10.67 -6.53
CA LEU A 104 4.24 10.80 -5.58
C LEU A 104 3.05 9.91 -5.95
N PHE A 105 2.85 9.62 -7.25
CA PHE A 105 1.79 8.73 -7.67
C PHE A 105 1.96 7.33 -7.08
N SER A 106 3.18 6.79 -7.09
CA SER A 106 3.51 5.51 -6.48
C SER A 106 3.43 5.58 -4.96
N THR A 107 3.78 6.72 -4.35
CA THR A 107 3.58 6.94 -2.90
C THR A 107 2.11 6.82 -2.50
N LEU A 108 1.18 7.36 -3.29
CA LEU A 108 -0.27 7.20 -3.02
C LEU A 108 -0.69 5.73 -3.03
N TRP A 109 -0.24 4.96 -4.02
CA TRP A 109 -0.53 3.53 -4.11
C TRP A 109 0.11 2.74 -2.98
N ALA A 110 1.31 3.12 -2.54
CA ALA A 110 1.98 2.49 -1.41
C ALA A 110 1.24 2.75 -0.10
N LEU A 111 0.79 3.98 0.15
CA LEU A 111 -0.02 4.31 1.34
C LEU A 111 -1.37 3.58 1.31
N ALA A 112 -2.02 3.52 0.15
CA ALA A 112 -3.24 2.74 -0.03
C ALA A 112 -3.01 1.24 0.24
N SER A 113 -1.91 0.68 -0.28
CA SER A 113 -1.50 -0.71 -0.01
C SER A 113 -1.29 -0.94 1.48
N LEU A 114 -0.58 -0.04 2.15
CA LEU A 114 -0.26 -0.17 3.57
C LEU A 114 -1.52 -0.09 4.44
N ALA A 115 -2.49 0.75 4.07
CA ALA A 115 -3.78 0.83 4.72
C ALA A 115 -4.54 -0.50 4.60
N VAL A 116 -4.59 -1.09 3.40
CA VAL A 116 -5.28 -2.37 3.17
C VAL A 116 -4.53 -3.53 3.85
N LEU A 117 -3.20 -3.55 3.81
CA LEU A 117 -2.38 -4.54 4.53
C LEU A 117 -2.70 -4.50 6.03
N TYR A 118 -2.73 -3.31 6.62
CA TYR A 118 -3.08 -3.14 8.02
C TYR A 118 -4.49 -3.69 8.32
N MET A 119 -5.46 -3.43 7.44
CA MET A 119 -6.81 -4.00 7.57
C MET A 119 -6.81 -5.53 7.49
N VAL A 120 -6.09 -6.12 6.53
CA VAL A 120 -5.97 -7.58 6.40
C VAL A 120 -5.34 -8.19 7.67
N LEU A 121 -4.27 -7.58 8.18
CA LEU A 121 -3.61 -8.04 9.41
C LEU A 121 -4.53 -7.95 10.63
N LEU A 122 -5.36 -6.91 10.72
CA LEU A 122 -6.40 -6.83 11.75
C LEU A 122 -7.44 -7.96 11.61
N GLU A 123 -7.87 -8.29 10.39
CA GLU A 123 -8.84 -9.37 10.13
C GLU A 123 -8.30 -10.78 10.47
N ILE A 124 -6.97 -10.95 10.44
CA ILE A 124 -6.26 -12.20 10.74
C ILE A 124 -5.91 -12.33 12.23
N THR A 125 -5.43 -11.24 12.84
CA THR A 125 -4.82 -11.30 14.19
C THR A 125 -5.74 -10.82 15.31
N ASP A 126 -6.74 -9.99 15.00
CA ASP A 126 -7.53 -9.21 15.98
C ASP A 126 -6.68 -8.41 16.99
N GLN A 127 -5.38 -8.22 16.71
CA GLN A 127 -4.41 -7.57 17.59
C GLN A 127 -3.74 -6.40 16.88
N TRP A 128 -4.26 -5.20 17.14
CA TRP A 128 -3.77 -3.99 16.48
C TRP A 128 -2.27 -3.70 16.65
N PRO A 129 -1.60 -4.02 17.79
CA PRO A 129 -0.16 -3.78 17.91
C PRO A 129 0.65 -4.67 16.98
N LEU A 130 0.27 -5.95 16.87
CA LEU A 130 0.94 -6.90 15.98
C LEU A 130 0.73 -6.49 14.52
N ALA A 131 -0.52 -6.17 14.13
CA ALA A 131 -0.81 -5.65 12.80
C ALA A 131 -0.01 -4.38 12.48
N TRP A 132 0.16 -3.48 13.45
CA TRP A 132 0.89 -2.23 13.28
C TRP A 132 2.40 -2.48 13.12
N LEU A 133 2.99 -3.33 13.95
CA LEU A 133 4.41 -3.70 13.87
C LEU A 133 4.72 -4.41 12.55
N THR A 134 3.88 -5.36 12.13
CA THR A 134 4.09 -6.09 10.88
C THR A 134 3.94 -5.19 9.66
N ALA A 135 2.90 -4.35 9.61
CA ALA A 135 2.73 -3.40 8.52
C ALA A 135 3.83 -2.31 8.53
N GLY A 136 4.22 -1.81 9.70
CA GLY A 136 5.31 -0.85 9.86
C GLY A 136 6.66 -1.41 9.41
N PHE A 137 6.96 -2.66 9.74
CA PHE A 137 8.15 -3.34 9.22
C PHE A 137 8.08 -3.50 7.70
N TYR A 138 6.94 -3.93 7.15
CA TYR A 138 6.74 -4.05 5.71
C TYR A 138 6.97 -2.71 4.99
N ALA A 139 6.50 -1.60 5.57
CA ALA A 139 6.64 -0.25 5.02
C ALA A 139 8.10 0.18 4.81
N VAL A 140 9.04 -0.38 5.58
CA VAL A 140 10.48 -0.05 5.50
C VAL A 140 11.32 -1.17 4.87
N THR A 141 10.69 -2.23 4.36
CA THR A 141 11.42 -3.24 3.57
C THR A 141 11.94 -2.61 2.29
N TYR A 142 13.14 -3.03 1.86
CA TYR A 142 13.85 -2.43 0.73
C TYR A 142 12.96 -2.29 -0.52
N PHE A 143 12.36 -3.39 -1.00
CA PHE A 143 11.56 -3.38 -2.22
C PHE A 143 10.30 -2.53 -2.10
N PHE A 144 9.58 -2.64 -0.98
CA PHE A 144 8.35 -1.89 -0.83
C PHE A 144 8.63 -0.39 -0.72
N TRP A 145 9.63 0.00 0.07
CA TRP A 145 10.04 1.40 0.18
C TRP A 145 10.55 1.93 -1.16
N TYR A 146 11.42 1.20 -1.85
CA TYR A 146 11.92 1.59 -3.17
C TYR A 146 10.78 1.90 -4.15
N TYR A 147 9.78 1.02 -4.25
CA TYR A 147 8.63 1.22 -5.13
C TYR A 147 7.57 2.19 -4.57
N ALA A 148 7.68 2.60 -3.30
CA ALA A 148 6.84 3.64 -2.72
C ALA A 148 7.34 5.05 -3.08
N VAL A 149 8.63 5.20 -3.38
CA VAL A 149 9.26 6.51 -3.63
C VAL A 149 9.71 6.72 -5.07
N THR A 150 9.64 5.70 -5.91
CA THR A 150 10.01 5.75 -7.33
C THR A 150 8.77 5.55 -8.22
N THR A 151 8.79 6.10 -9.43
CA THR A 151 7.66 6.02 -10.38
C THR A 151 7.49 4.61 -10.95
N GLU A 152 6.83 3.76 -10.19
CA GLU A 152 6.68 2.34 -10.48
C GLU A 152 5.30 1.80 -10.13
N GLN A 153 4.88 0.79 -10.89
CA GLN A 153 3.53 0.22 -10.77
C GLN A 153 3.35 -0.78 -9.63
N TYR A 154 4.45 -1.31 -9.07
CA TYR A 154 4.40 -2.45 -8.14
C TYR A 154 3.55 -2.17 -6.90
N ALA A 155 3.61 -0.94 -6.36
CA ALA A 155 2.77 -0.54 -5.24
C ALA A 155 1.26 -0.65 -5.58
N SER A 156 0.86 -0.28 -6.80
CA SER A 156 -0.53 -0.41 -7.23
C SER A 156 -0.97 -1.88 -7.39
N ALA A 157 -0.04 -2.77 -7.78
CA ALA A 157 -0.30 -4.20 -7.88
C ALA A 157 -0.43 -4.85 -6.48
N VAL A 158 0.40 -4.43 -5.52
CA VAL A 158 0.29 -4.84 -4.12
C VAL A 158 -1.07 -4.42 -3.55
N PHE A 159 -1.48 -3.17 -3.77
CA PHE A 159 -2.79 -2.68 -3.35
C PHE A 159 -3.94 -3.56 -3.85
N GLN A 160 -3.97 -3.82 -5.16
CA GLN A 160 -5.00 -4.64 -5.80
C GLN A 160 -5.02 -6.08 -5.24
N THR A 161 -3.84 -6.67 -5.06
CA THR A 161 -3.69 -8.02 -4.51
C THR A 161 -4.25 -8.08 -3.08
N LEU A 162 -3.90 -7.10 -2.24
CA LEU A 162 -4.38 -7.03 -0.86
C LEU A 162 -5.89 -6.75 -0.80
N LEU A 163 -6.46 -5.97 -1.72
CA LEU A 163 -7.91 -5.80 -1.81
C LEU A 163 -8.62 -7.12 -2.12
N PHE A 164 -8.11 -7.91 -3.07
CA PHE A 164 -8.66 -9.23 -3.37
C PHE A 164 -8.58 -10.17 -2.16
N VAL A 165 -7.45 -10.18 -1.44
CA VAL A 165 -7.29 -10.95 -0.21
C VAL A 165 -8.28 -10.50 0.87
N LEU A 166 -8.41 -9.19 1.09
CA LEU A 166 -9.34 -8.63 2.07
C LEU A 166 -10.79 -9.00 1.74
N TRP A 167 -11.18 -8.89 0.47
CA TRP A 167 -12.52 -9.29 0.02
C TRP A 167 -12.75 -10.79 0.14
N ALA A 168 -11.76 -11.62 -0.15
CA ALA A 168 -11.87 -13.07 0.03
C ALA A 168 -12.14 -13.43 1.50
N PHE A 169 -11.41 -12.84 2.45
CA PHE A 169 -11.65 -13.05 3.88
C PHE A 169 -13.06 -12.60 4.30
N ARG A 170 -13.50 -11.42 3.85
CA ARG A 170 -14.83 -10.89 4.21
C ARG A 170 -15.97 -11.70 3.59
N TRP A 171 -15.79 -12.15 2.35
CA TRP A 171 -16.72 -13.06 1.70
C TRP A 171 -16.87 -14.35 2.50
N GLN A 172 -15.76 -14.97 2.90
CA GLN A 172 -15.77 -16.20 3.69
C GLN A 172 -16.50 -16.01 5.03
N LYS A 173 -16.30 -14.88 5.73
CA LYS A 173 -17.00 -14.56 6.98
C LYS A 173 -18.50 -14.30 6.80
N SER A 174 -18.95 -13.95 5.59
CA SER A 174 -20.37 -13.68 5.29
C SER A 174 -21.17 -14.92 4.88
N ARG A 175 -20.49 -16.04 4.62
CA ARG A 175 -21.10 -17.35 4.40
C ARG A 175 -21.28 -18.10 5.70
#